data_AF-A0A2N4SXD0-F1
#
_entry.id   AF-A0A2N4SXD0-F1
#
_cell.length_a   1.000
_cell.length_b   1.000
_cell.length_c   1.000
_cell.angle_alpha   90.00
_cell.angle_beta   90.00
_cell.angle_gamma   90.00
#
_symmetry.space_group_name_H-M   'P 1'
#
loop_
_entity.id
_entity.type
_entity.pdbx_description
1 polymer ?
#
loop_
_entity_poly.entity_id
_entity_poly.type
_entity_poly.pdbx_seq_one_letter_code
_entity_poly.pdbx_strand_id
1 'polypeptide(L)' 'MQARIVAALALLRDDPRPATVKALVGHPGYLRVRVGDYRIVYTIQEGKLLVLVLTLGHRGAIYRDLP' A
#
# COMPACT_ATOMS: atom_id res chain seq x y z
N MET A 1 12.32 -0.69 -11.65
CA MET A 1 11.64 -1.08 -10.40
C MET A 1 11.21 0.14 -9.57
N GLN A 2 12.15 1.01 -9.14
CA GLN A 2 11.82 2.25 -8.41
C GLN A 2 10.79 3.13 -9.13
N ALA A 3 10.89 3.28 -10.45
CA ALA A 3 9.97 4.12 -11.23
C ALA A 3 8.48 3.74 -11.08
N ARG A 4 8.14 2.46 -10.98
CA ARG A 4 6.74 2.01 -10.86
C ARG A 4 6.15 2.31 -9.49
N ILE A 5 6.96 2.18 -8.44
CA ILE A 5 6.56 2.51 -7.07
C ILE A 5 6.38 4.02 -6.95
N VAL A 6 7.32 4.82 -7.47
CA VAL A 6 7.22 6.29 -7.46
C VAL A 6 5.97 6.75 -8.22
N ALA A 7 5.68 6.19 -9.40
CA ALA A 7 4.46 6.50 -10.13
C ALA A 7 3.19 6.15 -9.35
N ALA A 8 3.16 4.99 -8.69
CA ALA A 8 2.03 4.61 -7.84
C ALA A 8 1.87 5.54 -6.62
N LEU A 9 2.97 5.98 -6.01
CA LEU A 9 2.93 6.95 -4.90
C LEU A 9 2.43 8.33 -5.35
N ALA A 10 2.81 8.78 -6.55
CA ALA A 10 2.30 10.01 -7.13
C ALA A 10 0.78 9.95 -7.34
N LEU A 11 0.26 8.86 -7.89
CA LEU A 11 -1.18 8.65 -8.02
C LEU A 11 -1.90 8.64 -6.66
N LEU A 12 -1.31 7.98 -5.66
CA LEU A 12 -1.87 7.92 -4.31
C LEU A 12 -1.84 9.26 -3.56
N ARG A 13 -0.93 10.16 -3.95
CA ARG A 13 -0.88 11.52 -3.42
C ARG A 13 -2.10 12.32 -3.88
N ASP A 14 -2.45 12.21 -5.16
CA ASP A 14 -3.52 13.01 -5.77
C ASP A 14 -4.91 12.41 -5.48
N ASP A 15 -5.01 11.08 -5.54
CA ASP A 15 -6.18 10.32 -5.09
C ASP A 15 -5.72 9.27 -4.07
N PRO A 16 -5.94 9.49 -2.78
CA PRO A 16 -5.60 8.52 -1.73
C PRO A 16 -6.45 7.25 -1.73
N ARG A 17 -7.58 7.19 -2.46
CA ARG A 17 -8.49 6.02 -2.46
C ARG A 17 -9.00 5.68 -3.88
N PRO A 18 -8.09 5.39 -4.85
CA PRO A 18 -8.49 5.04 -6.19
C PRO A 18 -9.16 3.67 -6.21
N ALA A 19 -9.97 3.42 -7.25
CA ALA A 19 -10.75 2.18 -7.38
C ALA A 19 -9.92 0.88 -7.31
N THR A 20 -8.61 0.94 -7.57
CA THR A 20 -7.68 -0.21 -7.50
C THR A 20 -7.30 -0.62 -6.08
N VAL A 21 -7.62 0.20 -5.08
CA VAL A 21 -7.32 -0.05 -3.66
C VAL A 21 -8.22 -1.13 -3.09
N LYS A 22 -7.65 -1.95 -2.21
CA LYS A 22 -8.42 -2.90 -1.40
C LYS A 22 -8.09 -2.74 0.07
N ALA A 23 -9.05 -2.96 0.94
CA ALA A 23 -8.79 -3.10 2.37
C ALA A 23 -7.78 -4.23 2.62
N LEU A 24 -6.90 -4.02 3.60
CA LEU A 24 -6.02 -5.06 4.07
C LEU A 24 -6.77 -5.98 5.04
N VAL A 25 -6.90 -7.25 4.67
CA VAL A 25 -7.60 -8.25 5.49
C VAL A 25 -6.89 -8.39 6.84
N GLY A 26 -7.66 -8.42 7.92
CA GLY A 26 -7.16 -8.53 9.29
C GLY A 26 -6.61 -7.24 9.89
N HIS A 27 -6.55 -6.14 9.13
CA HIS A 27 -5.98 -4.86 9.60
C HIS A 27 -6.95 -3.71 9.26
N PRO A 28 -7.96 -3.46 10.10
CA PRO A 28 -8.92 -2.37 9.90
C PRO A 28 -8.22 -1.01 9.73
N GLY A 29 -8.71 -0.18 8.81
CA GLY A 29 -8.11 1.13 8.55
C GLY A 29 -6.86 1.12 7.66
N TYR A 30 -6.33 -0.06 7.33
CA TYR A 30 -5.24 -0.21 6.37
C TYR A 30 -5.76 -0.60 4.98
N LEU A 31 -5.11 -0.01 3.97
CA LEU A 31 -5.41 -0.14 2.56
C LEU A 31 -4.19 -0.73 1.83
N ARG A 32 -4.43 -1.35 0.68
CA ARG A 32 -3.45 -2.05 -0.13
C ARG A 32 -3.61 -1.74 -1.62
N VAL A 33 -2.48 -1.49 -2.29
CA VAL A 33 -2.36 -1.45 -3.76
C VAL A 33 -1.28 -2.43 -4.22
N ARG A 34 -1.51 -3.14 -5.32
CA ARG A 34 -0.51 -4.00 -5.96
C ARG A 34 0.23 -3.22 -7.05
N VAL A 35 1.56 -3.21 -7.00
CA VAL A 35 2.44 -2.59 -8.00
C VAL A 35 3.44 -3.64 -8.48
N GLY A 36 3.07 -4.39 -9.53
CA GLY A 36 3.85 -5.55 -9.97
C GLY A 36 3.95 -6.62 -8.86
N ASP A 37 5.17 -6.87 -8.40
CA ASP A 37 5.49 -7.82 -7.33
C ASP A 37 5.45 -7.20 -5.92
N TYR A 38 5.25 -5.88 -5.85
CA TYR A 38 5.20 -5.12 -4.60
C TYR A 38 3.76 -4.89 -4.17
N ARG A 39 3.55 -4.76 -2.87
CA ARG A 39 2.30 -4.24 -2.31
C ARG A 39 2.60 -3.00 -1.50
N ILE A 40 1.96 -1.90 -1.85
CA ILE A 40 1.94 -0.70 -1.03
C ILE A 40 0.82 -0.90 -0.02
N VAL A 41 1.14 -0.88 1.27
CA VAL A 41 0.18 -0.85 2.37
C VAL A 41 0.21 0.56 2.95
N TYR A 42 -0.94 1.14 3.20
CA TYR A 42 -0.99 2.51 3.71
C TYR A 42 -2.26 2.75 4.53
N THR A 43 -2.25 3.83 5.29
CA THR A 43 -3.43 4.37 5.95
C THR A 43 -3.46 5.89 5.75
N ILE A 44 -4.60 6.50 6.06
CA ILE A 44 -4.78 7.95 6.01
C ILE A 44 -5.11 8.41 7.43
N GLN A 45 -4.18 9.15 8.03
CA GLN A 45 -4.30 9.68 9.39
C GLN A 45 -4.27 11.20 9.33
N GLU A 46 -5.32 11.86 9.83
CA GLU A 46 -5.41 13.33 9.87
C GLU A 46 -5.16 13.99 8.49
N GLY A 47 -5.63 13.35 7.42
CA GLY A 47 -5.43 13.81 6.04
C GLY A 47 -4.01 13.56 5.48
N LYS A 48 -3.12 12.94 6.24
CA LYS A 48 -1.78 12.55 5.80
C LYS A 48 -1.76 11.09 5.36
N LEU A 49 -1.15 10.83 4.21
CA LEU A 49 -0.95 9.48 3.69
C LEU A 49 0.30 8.87 4.36
N LEU A 50 0.10 7.90 5.25
CA LEU A 50 1.20 7.13 5.84
C LEU A 50 1.39 5.86 5.01
N VAL A 51 2.52 5.77 4.30
CA VAL A 51 2.78 4.70 3.33
C VAL A 51 3.90 3.77 3.78
N LEU A 52 3.62 2.47 3.76
CA LEU A 52 4.57 1.39 3.93
C LEU A 52 4.65 0.55 2.64
N VAL A 53 5.80 0.60 1.96
CA VAL A 53 6.03 -0.19 0.74
C VAL A 53 6.59 -1.56 1.11
N LEU A 54 5.76 -2.60 0.98
CA LEU A 54 6.14 -3.99 1.28
C LEU A 54 6.53 -4.73 -0.01
N THR A 55 7.72 -5.33 0.00
CA THR A 55 8.20 -6.21 -1.09
C THR A 55 7.78 -7.64 -0.82
N LEU A 56 6.86 -8.20 -1.59
CA LEU A 56 6.42 -9.59 -1.42
C LEU A 56 7.20 -10.54 -2.33
N GLY A 57 8.30 -11.08 -1.81
CA GLY A 57 8.83 -12.35 -2.30
C GLY A 57 7.79 -13.46 -2.12
N HIS A 58 7.59 -14.27 -3.17
CA HIS A 58 6.68 -15.41 -3.31
C HIS A 58 5.73 -15.68 -2.11
N ARG A 59 4.50 -15.14 -2.19
CA ARG A 59 3.29 -15.40 -1.35
C ARG A 59 3.51 -15.56 0.18
N GLY A 60 3.11 -14.52 0.93
CA GLY A 60 2.42 -14.69 2.22
C GLY A 60 3.16 -14.29 3.50
N ALA A 61 4.45 -13.95 3.45
CA ALA A 61 5.27 -13.87 4.67
C ALA A 61 5.28 -12.52 5.43
N ILE A 62 4.47 -11.51 5.08
CA ILE A 62 4.80 -10.09 5.44
C ILE A 62 3.79 -9.40 6.36
N TYR A 63 2.81 -10.11 6.92
CA TYR A 63 1.82 -9.48 7.81
C TYR A 63 2.13 -9.61 9.30
N ARG A 64 3.33 -10.07 9.69
CA ARG A 64 3.61 -10.36 11.10
C ARG A 64 3.90 -9.14 11.98
N ASP A 65 4.29 -8.01 11.38
CA ASP A 65 4.79 -6.85 12.13
C ASP A 65 4.05 -5.55 11.78
N LEU A 66 2.82 -5.63 11.26
CA LEU A 66 1.97 -4.43 11.13
C LEU A 66 1.41 -4.09 12.53
N PRO A 67 1.64 -2.86 13.03
CA PRO A 67 1.12 -2.41 14.32
C PRO A 67 -0.41 -2.26 14.31
#